data_AF-A0A9P7JKI3-F1
#
_entry.id   AF-A0A9P7JKI3-F1
#
_cell.length_a   1.000
_cell.length_b   1.000
_cell.length_c   1.000
_cell.angle_alpha   90.00
_cell.angle_beta   90.00
_cell.angle_gamma   90.00
#
_symmetry.space_group_name_H-M   'P 1'
#
loop_
_entity.id
_entity.type
_entity.pdbx_description
1 polymer ?
#
loop_
_entity_poly.entity_id
_entity_poly.type
_entity_poly.pdbx_seq_one_letter_code
_entity_poly.pdbx_strand_id
1 'polypeptide(L)'
;MLMVLQRILTENRDQVSNHDPKLVIAFDEAHPLSNMSKKGFRPSHIIGRTINCYSKNSDASVWVVFASTTSQVADFSAPQSIHDSLRVAVAGQLLYPPYTHLGWDQNADPLSGTLANNVASFDHIVGFGRPLWKSLVGKRTISEVLELAAQKLCKSMTFHANDANQALAILSQRFGLDICLGHPDAVSYLEKAVASYLRICFSTTEDRMWSFTGYPSEPILSCVAAMIVHRTPSDVDFVLGILKKKIDGGMVEIGQSGELASRLLLLLAKDLFIRKDPPKGVIRDLYYNESGDAELIDCRKVSVVDFLEYLFGETFWSRTIEEAKAAFQHAYINFSHWVSMTEFISPPVPDQTDADSLRCSANEWTLRHWHRTSAVQCCHLQPLVDKMIPIYFDDPALGPDDLNRVSQIFISDKAGKNRHEHDLGSVTRTHDSIQCLSNLPYIALLLDLNVEPKLNVTFPEKEPNHVETDRCLRIYASGISETTFPFLSEHPGVASQLCGLVSRQKEAPSQTILEALVKFGSTARLRNLQWELQDA
;
A
#
# COMPACT_ATOMS: atom_id res chain seq x y z
N MET A 1 -14.04 3.68 9.26
CA MET A 1 -14.96 4.56 10.01
C MET A 1 -15.13 5.83 9.21
N LEU A 2 -16.35 6.12 8.76
CA LEU A 2 -16.75 7.39 8.18
C LEU A 2 -17.40 8.22 9.30
N MET A 3 -16.91 9.43 9.52
CA MET A 3 -17.57 10.39 10.39
C MET A 3 -18.16 11.49 9.51
N VAL A 4 -19.47 11.67 9.56
CA VAL A 4 -20.13 12.86 9.00
C VAL A 4 -20.24 13.87 10.13
N LEU A 5 -19.44 14.93 10.06
CA LEU A 5 -19.62 16.10 10.89
C LEU A 5 -20.74 16.95 10.29
N GLN A 6 -21.73 17.34 11.08
CA GLN A 6 -22.66 18.39 10.68
C GLN A 6 -22.43 19.60 11.59
N ARG A 7 -21.66 20.58 11.11
CA ARG A 7 -21.51 21.87 11.81
C ARG A 7 -22.63 22.80 11.37
N ILE A 8 -23.53 23.07 12.29
CA ILE A 8 -24.49 24.15 12.14
C ILE A 8 -23.72 25.48 12.22
N LEU A 9 -23.75 26.30 11.18
CA LEU A 9 -23.53 27.74 11.33
C LEU A 9 -24.59 28.53 10.56
N THR A 10 -25.04 29.58 11.21
CA THR A 10 -25.84 30.67 10.68
C THR A 10 -24.99 31.52 9.75
N GLU A 11 -25.51 31.85 8.58
CA GLU A 11 -25.06 33.01 7.82
C GLU A 11 -25.45 34.25 8.63
N ASN A 12 -24.52 34.85 9.39
CA ASN A 12 -24.55 36.29 9.60
C ASN A 12 -23.16 36.86 9.82
N ARG A 13 -22.91 37.92 9.05
CA ARG A 13 -21.70 38.74 8.99
C ARG A 13 -21.48 39.46 10.33
N ASP A 14 -20.21 39.80 10.56
CA ASP A 14 -19.76 40.83 11.49
C ASP A 14 -19.90 40.54 12.99
N GLN A 15 -19.22 39.49 13.49
CA GLN A 15 -18.59 39.51 14.83
C GLN A 15 -17.70 38.29 15.05
N VAL A 16 -16.48 38.52 15.56
CA VAL A 16 -15.55 37.47 15.99
C VAL A 16 -16.12 36.82 17.26
N SER A 17 -17.03 35.86 17.09
CA SER A 17 -17.57 35.06 18.18
C SER A 17 -16.71 33.81 18.40
N ASN A 18 -16.38 33.50 19.65
CA ASN A 18 -15.65 32.30 20.02
C ASN A 18 -16.34 31.04 19.45
N HIS A 19 -15.74 30.40 18.45
CA HIS A 19 -16.36 29.35 17.63
C HIS A 19 -16.28 27.94 18.25
N ASP A 20 -15.81 27.84 19.49
CA ASP A 20 -15.71 26.55 20.18
C ASP A 20 -17.10 25.92 20.39
N PRO A 21 -17.25 24.59 20.18
CA PRO A 21 -18.49 23.90 20.47
C PRO A 21 -18.81 23.95 21.97
N LYS A 22 -19.99 24.47 22.33
CA LYS A 22 -20.52 24.43 23.70
C LYS A 22 -21.10 23.07 24.07
N LEU A 23 -21.51 22.30 23.07
CA LEU A 23 -22.02 20.93 23.21
C LEU A 23 -21.70 20.12 21.96
N VAL A 24 -21.22 18.89 22.13
CA VAL A 24 -21.03 17.92 21.05
C VAL A 24 -21.92 16.71 21.32
N ILE A 25 -22.77 16.37 20.35
CA ILE A 25 -23.63 15.19 20.39
C ILE A 25 -23.10 14.20 19.35
N ALA A 26 -22.66 13.03 19.78
CA ALA A 26 -22.14 12.00 18.89
C ALA A 26 -23.09 10.79 18.83
N PHE A 27 -23.48 10.41 17.61
CA PHE A 27 -24.19 9.17 17.32
C PHE A 27 -23.19 8.19 16.72
N ASP A 28 -22.76 7.22 17.53
CA ASP A 28 -21.97 6.10 17.03
C ASP A 28 -22.87 5.02 16.42
N GLU A 29 -22.34 4.30 15.44
CA GLU A 29 -23.07 3.41 14.55
C GLU A 29 -24.41 3.98 14.06
N ALA A 30 -24.36 5.20 13.51
CA ALA A 30 -25.54 5.95 13.11
C ALA A 30 -26.29 5.38 11.90
N HIS A 31 -25.65 4.53 11.08
CA HIS A 31 -26.24 4.01 9.83
C HIS A 31 -27.66 3.40 9.95
N PRO A 32 -28.07 2.74 11.05
CA PRO A 32 -29.43 2.21 11.16
C PRO A 32 -30.50 3.31 11.15
N LEU A 33 -30.16 4.57 11.44
CA LEU A 33 -31.10 5.69 11.38
C LEU A 33 -31.48 6.05 9.93
N SER A 34 -30.69 5.63 8.93
CA SER A 34 -31.02 5.79 7.51
C SER A 34 -32.03 4.76 7.02
N ASN A 35 -32.27 3.68 7.79
CA ASN A 35 -33.22 2.64 7.43
C ASN A 35 -34.67 3.13 7.51
N MET A 36 -35.52 2.62 6.62
CA MET A 36 -36.96 2.88 6.67
C MET A 36 -37.54 2.21 7.92
N SER A 37 -38.19 2.99 8.79
CA SER A 37 -38.91 2.45 9.94
C SER A 37 -40.19 1.74 9.52
N LYS A 38 -40.72 0.90 10.43
CA LYS A 38 -42.04 0.26 10.26
C LYS A 38 -43.19 1.25 10.04
N LYS A 39 -42.99 2.52 10.38
CA LYS A 39 -43.98 3.60 10.26
C LYS A 39 -43.80 4.43 8.97
N GLY A 40 -42.95 4.00 8.04
CA GLY A 40 -42.78 4.64 6.73
C GLY A 40 -41.94 5.92 6.73
N PHE A 41 -41.12 6.14 7.76
CA PHE A 41 -40.17 7.26 7.80
C PHE A 41 -38.76 6.80 8.14
N ARG A 42 -37.74 7.55 7.71
CA ARG A 42 -36.34 7.36 8.11
C ARG A 42 -36.02 8.21 9.35
N PRO A 43 -35.57 7.63 10.47
CA PRO A 43 -35.18 8.39 11.67
C PRO A 43 -34.18 9.52 11.39
N SER A 44 -33.23 9.32 10.46
CA SER A 44 -32.26 10.32 10.01
C SER A 44 -32.93 11.60 9.49
N HIS A 45 -34.05 11.49 8.78
CA HIS A 45 -34.80 12.65 8.29
C HIS A 45 -35.38 13.50 9.43
N ILE A 46 -35.86 12.86 10.50
CA ILE A 46 -36.40 13.57 11.66
C ILE A 46 -35.27 14.29 12.39
N ILE A 47 -34.17 13.59 12.64
CA ILE A 47 -32.99 14.15 13.33
C ILE A 47 -32.41 15.33 12.53
N GLY A 48 -32.22 15.16 11.22
CA GLY A 48 -31.72 16.23 10.34
C GLY A 48 -32.64 17.46 10.32
N ARG A 49 -33.97 17.25 10.34
CA ARG A 49 -34.94 18.36 10.47
C ARG A 49 -34.83 19.06 11.81
N THR A 50 -34.72 18.31 12.91
CA THR A 50 -34.57 18.90 14.26
C THR A 50 -33.30 19.74 14.34
N ILE A 51 -32.19 19.23 13.83
CA ILE A 51 -30.89 19.92 13.74
C ILE A 51 -31.04 21.23 12.93
N ASN A 52 -31.66 21.15 11.75
CA ASN A 52 -31.88 22.32 10.88
C ASN A 52 -32.90 23.34 11.44
N CYS A 53 -33.86 22.90 12.25
CA CYS A 53 -34.76 23.83 12.94
C CYS A 53 -34.05 24.51 14.11
N TYR A 54 -33.26 23.76 14.88
CA TYR A 54 -32.48 24.32 15.99
C TYR A 54 -31.47 25.36 15.50
N SER A 55 -30.76 25.07 14.40
CA SER A 55 -29.77 25.97 13.81
C SER A 55 -30.29 27.35 13.41
N LYS A 56 -31.55 27.42 12.97
CA LYS A 56 -32.16 28.67 12.52
C LYS A 56 -32.68 29.53 13.67
N ASN A 57 -32.87 28.96 14.86
CA ASN A 57 -33.56 29.60 15.97
C ASN A 57 -32.68 29.75 17.23
N SER A 58 -31.41 29.34 17.17
CA SER A 58 -30.51 29.33 18.33
C SER A 58 -29.11 29.77 17.92
N ASP A 59 -28.51 30.66 18.72
CA ASP A 59 -27.14 31.14 18.54
C ASP A 59 -26.10 30.27 19.28
N ALA A 60 -26.53 29.13 19.83
CA ALA A 60 -25.63 28.21 20.54
C ALA A 60 -24.80 27.36 19.57
N SER A 61 -23.48 27.32 19.78
CA SER A 61 -22.55 26.44 19.06
C SER A 61 -22.72 24.98 19.52
N VAL A 62 -23.61 24.24 18.86
CA VAL A 62 -23.85 22.80 19.09
C VAL A 62 -23.42 22.01 17.87
N TRP A 63 -22.58 20.99 18.08
CA TRP A 63 -22.10 20.12 17.02
C TRP A 63 -22.79 18.76 17.12
N VAL A 64 -23.26 18.24 15.98
CA VAL A 64 -23.79 16.87 15.90
C VAL A 64 -22.92 16.06 14.96
N VAL A 65 -22.41 14.94 15.46
CA VAL A 65 -21.49 14.05 14.77
C VAL A 65 -22.17 12.71 14.57
N PHE A 66 -22.26 12.25 13.32
CA PHE A 66 -22.73 10.91 12.99
C PHE A 66 -21.54 10.07 12.56
N ALA A 67 -21.22 9.03 13.32
CA ALA A 67 -20.14 8.10 13.00
C ALA A 67 -20.74 6.73 12.63
N SER A 68 -20.19 6.11 11.59
CA SER A 68 -20.45 4.69 11.34
C SER A 68 -19.32 4.05 10.55
N THR A 69 -19.30 2.73 10.56
CA THR A 69 -18.43 1.92 9.72
C THR A 69 -18.94 1.82 8.27
N THR A 70 -20.21 2.10 7.99
CA THR A 70 -20.81 1.97 6.65
C THR A 70 -20.86 3.27 5.86
N SER A 71 -20.82 3.19 4.52
CA SER A 71 -21.04 4.34 3.60
C SER A 71 -22.42 4.96 3.74
N GLN A 72 -23.41 4.22 4.26
CA GLN A 72 -24.79 4.69 4.49
C GLN A 72 -24.89 5.88 5.47
N VAL A 73 -23.85 6.17 6.25
CA VAL A 73 -23.78 7.41 7.02
C VAL A 73 -23.72 8.65 6.11
N ALA A 74 -23.28 8.51 4.86
CA ALA A 74 -23.34 9.57 3.86
C ALA A 74 -24.79 9.90 3.44
N ASP A 75 -25.76 8.99 3.63
CA ASP A 75 -27.18 9.23 3.31
C ASP A 75 -27.80 10.33 4.17
N PHE A 76 -27.22 10.62 5.35
CA PHE A 76 -27.62 11.77 6.17
C PHE A 76 -27.37 13.11 5.47
N SER A 77 -26.64 13.09 4.36
CA SER A 77 -26.22 14.24 3.57
C SER A 77 -26.13 13.87 2.08
N ALA A 78 -27.13 13.15 1.57
CA ALA A 78 -27.18 12.74 0.16
C ALA A 78 -27.38 13.94 -0.81
N PRO A 79 -26.86 13.84 -2.06
CA PRO A 79 -27.14 14.81 -3.12
C PRO A 79 -28.64 14.98 -3.41
N GLN A 80 -28.99 16.16 -3.91
CA GLN A 80 -30.37 16.58 -4.22
C GLN A 80 -31.10 15.61 -5.17
N SER A 81 -30.36 14.89 -6.03
CA SER A 81 -30.89 13.94 -7.02
C SER A 81 -31.42 12.62 -6.44
N ILE A 82 -31.08 12.29 -5.18
CA ILE A 82 -31.48 11.03 -4.52
C ILE A 82 -32.70 11.25 -3.60
N HIS A 83 -33.10 12.49 -3.35
CA HIS A 83 -34.28 12.79 -2.56
C HIS A 83 -35.55 12.78 -3.43
N ASP A 84 -36.38 11.74 -3.25
CA ASP A 84 -37.74 11.61 -3.83
C ASP A 84 -38.71 12.76 -3.50
N SER A 85 -38.28 13.75 -2.70
CA SER A 85 -39.08 14.91 -2.37
C SER A 85 -38.41 16.20 -2.84
N LEU A 86 -39.11 16.96 -3.68
CA LEU A 86 -38.91 18.37 -4.04
C LEU A 86 -38.77 19.35 -2.85
N ARG A 87 -38.73 18.86 -1.59
CA ARG A 87 -38.88 19.67 -0.36
C ARG A 87 -37.60 19.86 0.44
N VAL A 88 -36.46 19.26 0.05
CA VAL A 88 -35.23 19.34 0.86
C VAL A 88 -34.05 19.76 -0.01
N ALA A 89 -33.99 21.06 -0.24
CA ALA A 89 -32.79 21.91 -0.23
C ALA A 89 -33.08 23.12 -1.13
N VAL A 90 -33.35 24.27 -0.53
CA VAL A 90 -32.91 25.51 -1.16
C VAL A 90 -31.39 25.42 -1.21
N ALA A 91 -30.77 25.75 -2.34
CA ALA A 91 -29.33 25.87 -2.47
C ALA A 91 -28.76 26.61 -1.24
N GLY A 92 -27.81 25.98 -0.52
CA GLY A 92 -27.23 26.56 0.69
C GLY A 92 -27.14 25.67 1.94
N GLN A 93 -27.56 24.39 1.91
CA GLN A 93 -27.21 23.46 3.00
C GLN A 93 -25.79 22.94 2.80
N LEU A 94 -24.84 23.57 3.48
CA LEU A 94 -23.43 23.15 3.47
C LEU A 94 -23.31 21.75 4.07
N LEU A 95 -23.11 20.75 3.22
CA LEU A 95 -22.71 19.42 3.65
C LEU A 95 -21.20 19.46 3.91
N TYR A 96 -20.78 19.31 5.17
CA TYR A 96 -19.34 19.21 5.42
C TYR A 96 -18.83 17.93 4.77
N PRO A 97 -17.63 17.98 4.17
CA PRO A 97 -16.95 16.76 3.75
C PRO A 97 -16.84 15.81 4.95
N PRO A 98 -16.96 14.49 4.73
CA PRO A 98 -16.77 13.53 5.81
C PRO A 98 -15.41 13.76 6.48
N TYR A 99 -15.41 13.74 7.81
CA TYR A 99 -14.18 13.79 8.59
C TYR A 99 -13.48 12.44 8.47
N THR A 100 -12.43 12.42 7.66
CA THR A 100 -11.61 11.23 7.38
C THR A 100 -10.23 11.29 8.03
N HIS A 101 -9.89 12.43 8.67
CA HIS A 101 -8.62 12.67 9.35
C HIS A 101 -8.55 11.93 10.69
N LEU A 102 -8.27 10.64 10.62
CA LEU A 102 -7.88 9.86 11.79
C LEU A 102 -6.45 10.22 12.17
N GLY A 103 -6.17 10.35 13.47
CA GLY A 103 -4.81 10.48 13.95
C GLY A 103 -4.07 9.15 13.78
N TRP A 104 -3.24 9.07 12.74
CA TRP A 104 -2.37 7.92 12.46
C TRP A 104 -1.04 8.09 13.19
N ASP A 105 -0.43 6.97 13.59
CA ASP A 105 0.91 6.92 14.17
C ASP A 105 1.09 7.80 15.42
N GLN A 106 0.00 8.15 16.11
CA GLN A 106 0.05 8.98 17.33
C GLN A 106 0.85 8.35 18.46
N ASN A 107 1.08 7.04 18.38
CA ASN A 107 1.84 6.27 19.35
C ASN A 107 3.12 5.67 18.76
N ALA A 108 3.49 6.05 17.54
CA ALA A 108 4.77 5.66 16.96
C ALA A 108 5.89 6.42 17.68
N ASP A 109 6.99 5.73 17.93
CA ASP A 109 8.17 6.36 18.51
C ASP A 109 8.73 7.40 17.53
N PRO A 110 9.28 8.52 18.03
CA PRO A 110 10.08 9.39 17.18
C PRO A 110 11.24 8.59 16.57
N LEU A 111 11.81 9.06 15.45
CA LEU A 111 12.86 8.31 14.74
C LEU A 111 14.08 8.00 15.63
N SER A 112 14.40 8.90 16.57
CA SER A 112 15.47 8.72 17.56
C SER A 112 15.06 7.89 18.80
N GLY A 113 13.80 7.46 18.90
CA GLY A 113 13.24 6.77 20.07
C GLY A 113 13.48 5.26 20.09
N THR A 114 13.81 4.67 18.94
CA THR A 114 14.10 3.23 18.80
C THR A 114 15.36 3.08 17.97
N LEU A 115 16.26 2.18 18.34
CA LEU A 115 17.43 1.87 17.51
C LEU A 115 16.98 1.11 16.27
N ALA A 116 17.59 1.38 15.11
CA ALA A 116 17.26 0.70 13.85
C ALA A 116 17.36 -0.85 13.95
N ASN A 117 18.18 -1.38 14.85
CA ASN A 117 18.28 -2.82 15.10
C ASN A 117 17.09 -3.42 15.86
N ASN A 118 16.30 -2.60 16.56
CA ASN A 118 15.20 -3.03 17.45
C ASN A 118 13.80 -2.81 16.83
N VAL A 119 13.74 -2.45 15.54
CA VAL A 119 12.49 -2.10 14.85
C VAL A 119 11.51 -3.27 14.73
N ALA A 120 11.98 -4.51 14.89
CA ALA A 120 11.13 -5.70 14.86
C ALA A 120 10.35 -5.95 16.16
N SER A 121 10.69 -5.23 17.24
CA SER A 121 10.05 -5.40 18.54
C SER A 121 8.55 -5.11 18.48
N PHE A 122 7.75 -5.93 19.17
CA PHE A 122 6.31 -5.76 19.21
C PHE A 122 5.91 -4.37 19.70
N ASP A 123 6.59 -3.86 20.74
CA ASP A 123 6.28 -2.56 21.34
C ASP A 123 6.52 -1.38 20.39
N HIS A 124 7.51 -1.47 19.50
CA HIS A 124 7.72 -0.48 18.45
C HIS A 124 6.64 -0.59 17.36
N ILE A 125 6.44 -1.80 16.83
CA ILE A 125 5.52 -2.05 15.71
C ILE A 125 4.08 -1.66 16.04
N VAL A 126 3.63 -1.97 17.27
CA VAL A 126 2.25 -1.71 17.71
C VAL A 126 1.96 -0.20 17.89
N GLY A 127 2.97 0.66 17.85
CA GLY A 127 2.83 2.12 17.85
C GLY A 127 2.39 2.70 16.51
N PHE A 128 2.71 2.02 15.40
CA PHE A 128 2.32 2.46 14.06
C PHE A 128 0.86 2.11 13.74
N GLY A 129 0.25 2.97 12.92
CA GLY A 129 -1.11 2.79 12.45
C GLY A 129 -2.14 3.42 13.37
N ARG A 130 -3.20 2.66 13.65
CA ARG A 130 -4.28 3.09 14.53
C ARG A 130 -3.84 3.08 16.00
N PRO A 131 -4.22 4.09 16.80
CA PRO A 131 -3.99 4.09 18.25
C PRO A 131 -4.62 2.90 18.99
N LEU A 132 -5.60 2.23 18.36
CA LEU A 132 -6.23 1.02 18.88
C LEU A 132 -5.19 -0.01 19.33
N TRP A 133 -4.16 -0.28 18.55
CA TRP A 133 -3.22 -1.36 18.82
C TRP A 133 -2.40 -1.08 20.08
N LYS A 134 -1.77 0.10 20.17
CA LYS A 134 -1.00 0.49 21.36
C LYS A 134 -1.88 0.55 22.62
N SER A 135 -3.15 0.93 22.49
CA SER A 135 -4.08 1.02 23.63
C SER A 135 -4.37 -0.32 24.33
N LEU A 136 -4.06 -1.44 23.68
CA LEU A 136 -4.23 -2.81 24.20
C LEU A 136 -2.98 -3.34 24.91
N VAL A 137 -1.82 -2.71 24.70
CA VAL A 137 -0.57 -3.09 25.37
C VAL A 137 -0.74 -2.95 26.89
N GLY A 138 -0.28 -3.95 27.64
CA GLY A 138 -0.46 -4.05 29.10
C GLY A 138 -1.87 -4.47 29.56
N LYS A 139 -2.87 -4.48 28.67
CA LYS A 139 -4.23 -4.97 28.95
C LYS A 139 -4.51 -6.37 28.38
N ARG A 140 -3.77 -6.73 27.34
CA ARG A 140 -3.86 -8.02 26.65
C ARG A 140 -2.46 -8.56 26.42
N THR A 141 -2.35 -9.88 26.34
CA THR A 141 -1.14 -10.56 25.87
C THR A 141 -0.91 -10.25 24.39
N ILE A 142 0.34 -10.36 23.93
CA ILE A 142 0.70 -10.16 22.52
C ILE A 142 -0.14 -11.07 21.61
N SER A 143 -0.30 -12.35 21.99
CA SER A 143 -1.11 -13.31 21.23
C SER A 143 -2.57 -12.86 21.09
N GLU A 144 -3.18 -12.32 22.15
CA GLU A 144 -4.57 -11.81 22.11
C GLU A 144 -4.70 -10.54 21.26
N VAL A 145 -3.67 -9.69 21.20
CA VAL A 145 -3.66 -8.51 20.32
C VAL A 145 -3.57 -8.95 18.86
N LEU A 146 -2.66 -9.88 18.53
CA LEU A 146 -2.54 -10.42 17.18
C LEU A 146 -3.80 -11.16 16.73
N GLU A 147 -4.42 -11.93 17.62
CA GLU A 147 -5.69 -12.61 17.34
C GLU A 147 -6.81 -11.60 17.09
N LEU A 148 -6.93 -10.55 17.91
CA LEU A 148 -7.93 -9.50 17.69
C LEU A 148 -7.68 -8.75 16.37
N ALA A 149 -6.43 -8.48 16.02
CA ALA A 149 -6.06 -7.87 14.76
C ALA A 149 -6.47 -8.77 13.57
N ALA A 150 -6.24 -10.08 13.66
CA ALA A 150 -6.67 -11.05 12.65
C ALA A 150 -8.19 -11.07 12.49
N GLN A 151 -8.90 -11.11 13.62
CA GLN A 151 -10.37 -11.12 13.64
C GLN A 151 -10.95 -9.86 13.02
N LYS A 152 -10.36 -8.69 13.32
CA LYS A 152 -10.80 -7.41 12.75
C LYS A 152 -10.46 -7.29 11.27
N LEU A 153 -9.28 -7.76 10.83
CA LEU A 153 -8.89 -7.72 9.42
C LEU A 153 -9.77 -8.65 8.56
N CYS A 154 -10.15 -9.83 9.09
CA CYS A 154 -10.91 -10.84 8.35
C CYS A 154 -12.43 -10.82 8.63
N LYS A 155 -12.90 -9.98 9.55
CA LYS A 155 -14.31 -9.97 10.02
C LYS A 155 -14.79 -11.34 10.54
N SER A 156 -13.89 -12.16 11.08
CA SER A 156 -14.19 -13.55 11.43
C SER A 156 -13.24 -14.07 12.50
N MET A 157 -13.72 -14.98 13.37
CA MET A 157 -12.87 -15.73 14.30
C MET A 157 -11.92 -16.69 13.57
N THR A 158 -12.33 -17.16 12.39
CA THR A 158 -11.59 -18.12 11.57
C THR A 158 -11.37 -17.57 10.18
N PHE A 159 -10.14 -17.70 9.68
CA PHE A 159 -9.82 -17.38 8.31
C PHE A 159 -10.37 -18.47 7.36
N HIS A 160 -10.95 -18.03 6.26
CA HIS A 160 -11.42 -18.90 5.18
C HIS A 160 -10.75 -18.46 3.88
N ALA A 161 -9.76 -19.22 3.41
CA ALA A 161 -8.98 -18.90 2.22
C ALA A 161 -9.82 -18.77 0.94
N ASN A 162 -11.02 -19.35 0.91
CA ASN A 162 -11.97 -19.23 -0.20
C ASN A 162 -12.88 -17.99 -0.14
N ASP A 163 -12.89 -17.23 0.96
CA ASP A 163 -13.63 -15.96 1.06
C ASP A 163 -12.86 -14.85 0.37
N ALA A 164 -13.39 -14.39 -0.77
CA ALA A 164 -12.77 -13.35 -1.56
C ALA A 164 -12.54 -12.04 -0.80
N ASN A 165 -13.38 -11.69 0.18
CA ASN A 165 -13.20 -10.44 0.93
C ASN A 165 -12.05 -10.55 1.93
N GLN A 166 -11.91 -11.71 2.58
CA GLN A 166 -10.80 -11.98 3.49
C GLN A 166 -9.47 -12.01 2.72
N ALA A 167 -9.43 -12.75 1.60
CA ALA A 167 -8.26 -12.81 0.73
C ALA A 167 -7.85 -11.42 0.24
N LEU A 168 -8.78 -10.62 -0.28
CA LEU A 168 -8.49 -9.26 -0.74
C LEU A 168 -8.08 -8.31 0.39
N ALA A 169 -8.63 -8.45 1.60
CA ALA A 169 -8.23 -7.63 2.74
C ALA A 169 -6.77 -7.88 3.15
N ILE A 170 -6.39 -9.16 3.29
CA ILE A 170 -5.01 -9.61 3.60
C ILE A 170 -4.05 -9.12 2.51
N LEU A 171 -4.41 -9.33 1.24
CA LEU A 171 -3.56 -8.93 0.12
C LEU A 171 -3.45 -7.41 0.00
N SER A 172 -4.54 -6.67 0.18
CA SER A 172 -4.52 -5.20 0.09
C SER A 172 -3.68 -4.58 1.20
N GLN A 173 -3.73 -5.13 2.42
CA GLN A 173 -2.91 -4.67 3.55
C GLN A 173 -1.41 -4.85 3.27
N ARG A 174 -1.03 -5.91 2.56
CA ARG A 174 0.38 -6.28 2.36
C ARG A 174 0.99 -5.81 1.06
N PHE A 175 0.22 -5.80 -0.01
CA PHE A 175 0.74 -5.59 -1.36
C PHE A 175 0.31 -4.28 -1.99
N GLY A 176 -0.54 -3.48 -1.35
CA GLY A 176 -1.02 -2.21 -1.93
C GLY A 176 -1.84 -2.43 -3.20
N LEU A 177 -2.87 -3.27 -3.12
CA LEU A 177 -3.73 -3.56 -4.28
C LEU A 177 -4.47 -2.30 -4.74
N ASP A 178 -4.39 -2.03 -6.04
CA ASP A 178 -5.17 -0.99 -6.69
C ASP A 178 -6.50 -1.57 -7.18
N ILE A 179 -7.60 -0.99 -6.70
CA ILE A 179 -8.96 -1.47 -6.98
C ILE A 179 -9.57 -0.51 -8.00
N CYS A 180 -9.89 -1.04 -9.19
CA CYS A 180 -10.36 -0.25 -10.32
C CYS A 180 -11.67 0.50 -9.98
N LEU A 181 -11.59 1.82 -9.91
CA LEU A 181 -12.78 2.66 -9.79
C LEU A 181 -13.66 2.48 -11.04
N GLY A 182 -14.94 2.17 -10.82
CA GLY A 182 -15.92 2.00 -11.90
C GLY A 182 -16.18 0.55 -12.32
N HIS A 183 -15.43 -0.43 -11.82
CA HIS A 183 -15.82 -1.83 -11.97
C HIS A 183 -17.06 -2.12 -11.08
N PRO A 184 -18.12 -2.79 -11.58
CA PRO A 184 -19.35 -3.03 -10.80
C PRO A 184 -19.10 -3.73 -9.45
N ASP A 185 -18.24 -4.75 -9.44
CA ASP A 185 -17.89 -5.45 -8.19
C ASP A 185 -16.99 -4.63 -7.26
N ALA A 186 -16.26 -3.63 -7.78
CA ALA A 186 -15.33 -2.85 -6.97
C ALA A 186 -16.09 -2.00 -5.96
N VAL A 187 -17.19 -1.34 -6.35
CA VAL A 187 -17.99 -0.51 -5.46
C VAL A 187 -18.50 -1.33 -4.26
N SER A 188 -19.15 -2.46 -4.54
CA SER A 188 -19.68 -3.34 -3.48
C SER A 188 -18.58 -3.88 -2.56
N TYR A 189 -17.43 -4.26 -3.13
CA TYR A 189 -16.28 -4.69 -2.34
C TYR A 189 -15.74 -3.58 -1.45
N LEU A 190 -15.52 -2.37 -1.99
CA LEU A 190 -14.92 -1.26 -1.26
C LEU A 190 -15.79 -0.84 -0.07
N GLU A 191 -17.11 -0.76 -0.27
CA GLU A 191 -18.05 -0.49 0.83
C GLU A 191 -17.97 -1.55 1.93
N LYS A 192 -17.99 -2.83 1.54
CA LYS A 192 -17.87 -3.94 2.48
C LYS A 192 -16.52 -3.95 3.19
N ALA A 193 -15.43 -3.65 2.48
CA ALA A 193 -14.08 -3.60 3.01
C ALA A 193 -13.93 -2.49 4.07
N VAL A 194 -14.49 -1.31 3.83
CA VAL A 194 -14.52 -0.20 4.79
C VAL A 194 -15.37 -0.54 6.02
N ALA A 195 -16.51 -1.18 5.81
CA ALA A 195 -17.44 -1.51 6.88
C ALA A 195 -16.98 -2.66 7.78
N SER A 196 -16.16 -3.58 7.26
CA SER A 196 -15.95 -4.87 7.93
C SER A 196 -14.50 -5.37 7.96
N TYR A 197 -13.60 -4.85 7.14
CA TYR A 197 -12.26 -5.43 6.95
C TYR A 197 -11.15 -4.40 7.19
N LEU A 198 -11.36 -3.42 8.08
CA LEU A 198 -10.39 -2.38 8.44
C LEU A 198 -9.86 -1.49 7.29
N ARG A 199 -10.45 -1.55 6.09
CA ARG A 199 -10.15 -0.56 5.05
C ARG A 199 -10.63 0.82 5.52
N ILE A 200 -9.96 1.88 5.10
CA ILE A 200 -10.40 3.25 5.38
C ILE A 200 -10.85 3.95 4.12
N CYS A 201 -11.77 4.90 4.30
CA CYS A 201 -12.10 5.92 3.33
C CYS A 201 -11.32 7.18 3.71
N PHE A 202 -10.43 7.63 2.84
CA PHE A 202 -9.60 8.82 3.06
C PHE A 202 -10.29 10.08 2.54
N SER A 203 -11.08 9.96 1.48
CA SER A 203 -11.83 11.05 0.91
C SER A 203 -12.98 10.52 0.06
N THR A 204 -13.93 11.39 -0.23
CA THR A 204 -15.01 11.15 -1.18
C THR A 204 -15.08 12.33 -2.15
N THR A 205 -15.63 12.13 -3.34
CA THR A 205 -15.99 13.25 -4.21
C THR A 205 -17.07 14.12 -3.55
N GLU A 206 -17.22 15.37 -4.01
CA GLU A 206 -18.23 16.30 -3.47
C GLU A 206 -19.66 15.76 -3.66
N ASP A 207 -19.92 15.11 -4.78
CA ASP A 207 -21.17 14.41 -5.09
C ASP A 207 -21.31 13.05 -4.36
N ARG A 208 -20.25 12.61 -3.66
CA ARG A 208 -20.17 11.36 -2.87
C ARG A 208 -20.38 10.08 -3.66
N MET A 209 -20.34 10.17 -4.99
CA MET A 209 -20.45 9.02 -5.87
C MET A 209 -19.22 8.13 -5.79
N TRP A 210 -18.05 8.72 -5.51
CA TRP A 210 -16.78 8.01 -5.43
C TRP A 210 -16.17 8.13 -4.04
N SER A 211 -15.66 7.00 -3.55
CA SER A 211 -14.93 6.91 -2.29
C SER A 211 -13.50 6.45 -2.57
N PHE A 212 -12.53 7.27 -2.18
CA PHE A 212 -11.13 6.91 -2.21
C PHE A 212 -10.81 6.17 -0.92
N THR A 213 -10.39 4.92 -1.07
CA THR A 213 -10.24 4.00 0.05
C THR A 213 -8.95 3.21 -0.08
N GLY A 214 -8.41 2.73 1.03
CA GLY A 214 -7.17 1.97 1.04
C GLY A 214 -6.87 1.37 2.40
N TYR A 215 -5.80 0.60 2.43
CA TYR A 215 -5.23 0.10 3.67
C TYR A 215 -4.05 0.99 4.05
N PRO A 216 -4.05 1.58 5.25
CA PRO A 216 -2.92 2.34 5.74
C PRO A 216 -1.76 1.40 6.10
N SER A 217 -0.57 1.99 6.18
CA SER A 217 0.65 1.28 6.54
C SER A 217 0.65 0.93 8.04
N GLU A 218 0.14 -0.26 8.36
CA GLU A 218 0.03 -0.81 9.71
C GLU A 218 0.81 -2.12 9.80
N PRO A 219 2.07 -2.09 10.25
CA PRO A 219 2.93 -3.27 10.20
C PRO A 219 2.40 -4.43 11.05
N ILE A 220 1.67 -4.15 12.14
CA ILE A 220 0.98 -5.20 12.92
C ILE A 220 -0.07 -5.95 12.08
N LEU A 221 -0.87 -5.24 11.27
CA LEU A 221 -1.86 -5.88 10.39
C LEU A 221 -1.17 -6.63 9.25
N SER A 222 -0.06 -6.09 8.75
CA SER A 222 0.75 -6.74 7.71
C SER A 222 1.42 -8.03 8.20
N CYS A 223 1.98 -8.01 9.41
CA CYS A 223 2.59 -9.17 10.07
C CYS A 223 1.48 -10.22 10.39
N VAL A 224 0.29 -9.82 10.87
CA VAL A 224 -0.88 -10.73 11.01
C VAL A 224 -1.37 -11.31 9.68
N ALA A 225 -1.43 -10.50 8.62
CA ALA A 225 -1.82 -10.95 7.29
C ALA A 225 -0.86 -12.02 6.75
N ALA A 226 0.45 -11.90 7.04
CA ALA A 226 1.45 -12.90 6.72
C ALA A 226 1.26 -14.20 7.52
N MET A 227 1.01 -14.11 8.83
CA MET A 227 0.68 -15.27 9.68
C MET A 227 -0.53 -16.05 9.15
N ILE A 228 -1.55 -15.35 8.65
CA ILE A 228 -2.76 -15.98 8.11
C ILE A 228 -2.47 -16.68 6.78
N VAL A 229 -1.82 -15.99 5.84
CA VAL A 229 -1.60 -16.53 4.48
C VAL A 229 -0.61 -17.69 4.46
N HIS A 230 0.30 -17.75 5.44
CA HIS A 230 1.29 -18.83 5.59
C HIS A 230 0.92 -19.86 6.65
N ARG A 231 -0.31 -19.84 7.19
CA ARG A 231 -0.77 -20.82 8.19
C ARG A 231 -0.73 -22.24 7.65
N THR A 232 -1.10 -22.42 6.38
CA THR A 232 -0.93 -23.67 5.66
C THR A 232 -0.30 -23.41 4.29
N PRO A 233 0.49 -24.34 3.73
CA PRO A 233 1.09 -24.17 2.41
C PRO A 233 0.06 -23.91 1.29
N SER A 234 -1.19 -24.38 1.46
CA SER A 234 -2.26 -24.19 0.50
C SER A 234 -2.92 -22.81 0.55
N ASP A 235 -2.88 -22.12 1.68
CA ASP A 235 -3.61 -20.85 1.86
C ASP A 235 -3.10 -19.76 0.92
N VAL A 236 -1.78 -19.69 0.73
CA VAL A 236 -1.16 -18.73 -0.20
C VAL A 236 -1.61 -18.99 -1.65
N ASP A 237 -1.70 -20.25 -2.08
CA ASP A 237 -2.14 -20.60 -3.43
C ASP A 237 -3.62 -20.22 -3.64
N PHE A 238 -4.49 -20.54 -2.67
CA PHE A 238 -5.90 -20.15 -2.74
C PHE A 238 -6.10 -18.64 -2.79
N VAL A 239 -5.41 -17.90 -1.93
CA VAL A 239 -5.50 -16.44 -1.87
C VAL A 239 -4.99 -15.80 -3.16
N LEU A 240 -3.87 -16.28 -3.72
CA LEU A 240 -3.37 -15.84 -5.01
C LEU A 240 -4.31 -16.22 -6.17
N GLY A 241 -4.93 -17.39 -6.12
CA GLY A 241 -5.94 -17.80 -7.10
C GLY A 241 -7.19 -16.91 -7.10
N ILE A 242 -7.61 -16.42 -5.92
CA ILE A 242 -8.66 -15.40 -5.81
C ILE A 242 -8.20 -14.09 -6.42
N LEU A 243 -6.99 -13.64 -6.09
CA LEU A 243 -6.43 -12.41 -6.63
C LEU A 243 -6.39 -12.47 -8.16
N LYS A 244 -5.91 -13.58 -8.72
CA LYS A 244 -5.90 -13.82 -10.15
C LYS A 244 -7.29 -13.70 -10.76
N LYS A 245 -8.32 -14.32 -10.18
CA LYS A 245 -9.71 -14.18 -10.66
C LYS A 245 -10.20 -12.72 -10.64
N LYS A 246 -9.82 -11.94 -9.62
CA LYS A 246 -10.20 -10.53 -9.51
C LYS A 246 -9.43 -9.63 -10.47
N ILE A 247 -8.17 -9.95 -10.74
CA ILE A 247 -7.40 -9.35 -11.82
C ILE A 247 -8.07 -9.70 -13.15
N ASP A 248 -8.27 -10.98 -13.46
CA ASP A 248 -8.89 -11.46 -14.71
C ASP A 248 -10.27 -10.82 -14.97
N GLY A 249 -11.06 -10.58 -13.93
CA GLY A 249 -12.33 -9.86 -14.00
C GLY A 249 -12.21 -8.34 -14.23
N GLY A 250 -11.02 -7.76 -14.08
CA GLY A 250 -10.76 -6.33 -14.24
C GLY A 250 -11.04 -5.48 -12.99
N MET A 251 -11.23 -6.11 -11.83
CA MET A 251 -11.49 -5.42 -10.56
C MET A 251 -10.20 -4.93 -9.88
N VAL A 252 -9.07 -5.58 -10.14
CA VAL A 252 -7.75 -5.26 -9.56
C VAL A 252 -6.76 -5.00 -10.69
N GLU A 253 -6.01 -3.91 -10.60
CA GLU A 253 -4.96 -3.60 -11.56
C GLU A 253 -3.64 -4.31 -11.23
N ILE A 254 -3.00 -4.88 -12.25
CA ILE A 254 -1.68 -5.51 -12.12
C ILE A 254 -0.53 -4.52 -12.39
N GLY A 255 -0.84 -3.34 -12.93
CA GLY A 255 0.13 -2.38 -13.47
C GLY A 255 0.50 -2.67 -14.94
N GLN A 256 0.99 -1.65 -15.65
CA GLN A 256 1.32 -1.76 -17.08
C GLN A 256 2.48 -2.71 -17.35
N SER A 257 3.33 -2.97 -16.35
CA SER A 257 4.55 -3.77 -16.49
C SER A 257 4.63 -4.97 -15.53
N GLY A 258 3.52 -5.35 -14.89
CA GLY A 258 3.52 -6.46 -13.93
C GLY A 258 4.00 -6.02 -12.54
N GLU A 259 3.90 -4.73 -12.24
CA GLU A 259 4.35 -4.12 -10.99
C GLU A 259 3.73 -4.76 -9.74
N LEU A 260 2.51 -5.30 -9.83
CA LEU A 260 1.92 -6.07 -8.73
C LEU A 260 2.56 -7.46 -8.60
N ALA A 261 2.88 -8.12 -9.72
CA ALA A 261 3.50 -9.45 -9.70
C ALA A 261 4.89 -9.43 -9.06
N SER A 262 5.70 -8.40 -9.30
CA SER A 262 6.99 -8.26 -8.64
C SER A 262 6.89 -7.94 -7.15
N ARG A 263 5.88 -7.15 -6.72
CA ARG A 263 5.59 -6.94 -5.28
C ARG A 263 5.25 -8.26 -4.59
N LEU A 264 4.41 -9.06 -5.23
CA LEU A 264 4.04 -10.39 -4.75
C LEU A 264 5.29 -11.27 -4.66
N LEU A 265 6.07 -11.37 -5.73
CA LEU A 265 7.29 -12.19 -5.79
C LEU A 265 8.27 -11.86 -4.67
N LEU A 266 8.65 -10.59 -4.52
CA LEU A 266 9.69 -10.17 -3.57
C LEU A 266 9.27 -10.34 -2.12
N LEU A 267 8.04 -9.96 -1.77
CA LEU A 267 7.57 -10.06 -0.38
C LEU A 267 7.23 -11.51 0.00
N LEU A 268 6.64 -12.30 -0.91
CA LEU A 268 6.42 -13.73 -0.66
C LEU A 268 7.75 -14.49 -0.55
N ALA A 269 8.75 -14.16 -1.38
CA ALA A 269 10.09 -14.73 -1.23
C ALA A 269 10.66 -14.45 0.17
N LYS A 270 10.54 -13.21 0.68
CA LYS A 270 10.98 -12.87 2.03
C LYS A 270 10.21 -13.67 3.08
N ASP A 271 8.89 -13.78 2.96
CA ASP A 271 8.07 -14.53 3.91
C ASP A 271 8.45 -16.00 4.01
N LEU A 272 8.74 -16.61 2.86
CA LEU A 272 9.11 -18.01 2.74
C LEU A 272 10.55 -18.22 3.24
N PHE A 273 11.46 -17.29 2.94
CA PHE A 273 12.83 -17.31 3.46
C PHE A 273 12.87 -17.35 4.98
N ILE A 274 12.15 -16.44 5.67
CA ILE A 274 12.15 -16.39 7.14
C ILE A 274 11.48 -17.61 7.80
N ARG A 275 10.64 -18.33 7.05
CA ARG A 275 9.91 -19.52 7.51
C ARG A 275 10.61 -20.83 7.15
N LYS A 276 11.57 -20.82 6.23
CA LYS A 276 12.33 -22.01 5.82
C LYS A 276 13.14 -22.57 6.98
N ASP A 277 13.90 -21.70 7.65
CA ASP A 277 14.70 -22.04 8.83
C ASP A 277 14.43 -21.03 9.96
N PRO A 278 13.28 -21.16 10.66
CA PRO A 278 12.90 -20.18 11.66
C PRO A 278 13.95 -20.17 12.80
N PRO A 279 14.32 -18.98 13.30
CA PRO A 279 15.24 -18.86 14.41
C PRO A 279 14.79 -19.68 15.62
N LYS A 280 15.74 -20.27 16.34
CA LYS A 280 15.44 -20.96 17.60
C LYS A 280 14.74 -19.99 18.56
N GLY A 281 13.59 -20.37 19.12
CA GLY A 281 12.80 -19.52 20.00
C GLY A 281 11.55 -18.91 19.35
N VAL A 282 11.25 -19.23 18.09
CA VAL A 282 9.98 -18.85 17.47
C VAL A 282 8.83 -19.69 18.04
N ILE A 283 7.82 -19.01 18.59
CA ILE A 283 6.57 -19.61 19.08
C ILE A 283 5.41 -18.78 18.51
N ARG A 284 4.54 -19.41 17.69
CA ARG A 284 3.37 -18.75 17.08
C ARG A 284 3.73 -17.44 16.32
N ASP A 285 4.77 -17.49 15.50
CA ASP A 285 5.29 -16.36 14.71
C ASP A 285 5.84 -15.17 15.54
N LEU A 286 6.09 -15.40 16.84
CA LEU A 286 6.84 -14.50 17.72
C LEU A 286 8.22 -15.08 17.98
N TYR A 287 9.25 -14.28 17.76
CA TYR A 287 10.60 -14.58 18.21
C TYR A 287 10.85 -13.89 19.56
N TYR A 288 11.33 -14.63 20.55
CA TYR A 288 11.76 -14.06 21.81
C TYR A 288 13.28 -13.95 21.83
N ASN A 289 13.80 -12.73 21.97
CA ASN A 289 15.23 -12.50 22.07
C ASN A 289 15.77 -12.97 23.43
N GLU A 290 17.09 -12.92 23.63
CA GLU A 290 17.73 -13.34 24.90
C GLU A 290 17.28 -12.53 26.11
N SER A 291 16.82 -11.29 25.89
CA SER A 291 16.28 -10.41 26.93
C SER A 291 14.80 -10.70 27.26
N GLY A 292 14.15 -11.58 26.49
CA GLY A 292 12.74 -11.94 26.64
C GLY A 292 11.77 -11.03 25.90
N ASP A 293 12.26 -10.07 25.12
CA ASP A 293 11.40 -9.19 24.31
C ASP A 293 10.90 -9.95 23.08
N ALA A 294 9.63 -9.72 22.75
CA ALA A 294 8.99 -10.34 21.60
C ALA A 294 9.18 -9.50 20.33
N GLU A 295 9.61 -10.15 19.26
CA GLU A 295 9.71 -9.61 17.91
C GLU A 295 8.74 -10.34 16.98
N LEU A 296 8.16 -9.60 16.03
CA LEU A 296 7.33 -10.17 14.97
C LEU A 296 8.25 -10.70 13.85
N ILE A 297 8.17 -11.99 13.51
CA ILE A 297 9.13 -12.60 12.55
C ILE A 297 9.10 -11.93 11.18
N ASP A 298 7.93 -11.52 10.69
CA ASP A 298 7.75 -10.87 9.38
C ASP A 298 8.33 -9.45 9.34
N CYS A 299 8.53 -8.87 10.51
CA CYS A 299 9.05 -7.53 10.74
C CYS A 299 10.57 -7.58 11.10
N ARG A 300 11.23 -8.76 11.10
CA ARG A 300 12.68 -8.91 11.35
C ARG A 300 13.53 -8.58 10.12
N LYS A 301 14.72 -8.06 10.40
CA LYS A 301 15.75 -7.82 9.39
C LYS A 301 16.32 -9.14 8.85
N VAL A 302 16.59 -9.16 7.55
CA VAL A 302 17.10 -10.31 6.81
C VAL A 302 18.40 -9.90 6.09
N SER A 303 19.43 -10.75 6.14
CA SER A 303 20.70 -10.54 5.43
C SER A 303 20.44 -10.39 3.93
N VAL A 304 20.98 -9.33 3.31
CA VAL A 304 20.93 -9.14 1.86
C VAL A 304 21.65 -10.27 1.15
N VAL A 305 22.78 -10.74 1.69
CA VAL A 305 23.57 -11.84 1.13
C VAL A 305 22.73 -13.10 1.03
N ASP A 306 22.14 -13.51 2.16
CA ASP A 306 21.40 -14.78 2.26
C ASP A 306 20.08 -14.69 1.47
N PHE A 307 19.44 -13.52 1.48
CA PHE A 307 18.20 -13.32 0.74
C PHE A 307 18.41 -13.38 -0.77
N LEU A 308 19.49 -12.80 -1.29
CA LEU A 308 19.81 -12.88 -2.72
C LEU A 308 20.22 -14.29 -3.13
N GLU A 309 20.92 -15.04 -2.27
CA GLU A 309 21.18 -16.48 -2.49
C GLU A 309 19.89 -17.30 -2.49
N TYR A 310 18.95 -17.01 -1.60
CA TYR A 310 17.64 -17.67 -1.61
C TYR A 310 16.83 -17.30 -2.85
N LEU A 311 16.79 -16.02 -3.21
CA LEU A 311 15.96 -15.50 -4.29
C LEU A 311 16.47 -15.94 -5.67
N PHE A 312 17.79 -15.91 -5.89
CA PHE A 312 18.44 -16.13 -7.19
C PHE A 312 19.30 -17.41 -7.27
N GLY A 313 19.41 -18.16 -6.17
CA GLY A 313 20.16 -19.41 -6.06
C GLY A 313 21.52 -19.28 -5.37
N GLU A 314 22.00 -20.39 -4.78
CA GLU A 314 23.23 -20.46 -3.98
C GLU A 314 24.50 -19.99 -4.72
N THR A 315 24.50 -20.08 -6.06
CA THR A 315 25.62 -19.65 -6.91
C THR A 315 25.55 -18.18 -7.31
N PHE A 316 24.59 -17.40 -6.78
CA PHE A 316 24.37 -16.00 -7.14
C PHE A 316 25.65 -15.15 -7.02
N TRP A 317 26.31 -15.17 -5.86
CA TRP A 317 27.49 -14.35 -5.61
C TRP A 317 28.73 -14.82 -6.40
N SER A 318 28.80 -16.09 -6.79
CA SER A 318 29.86 -16.60 -7.67
C SER A 318 29.82 -16.00 -9.09
N ARG A 319 28.71 -15.32 -9.45
CA ARG A 319 28.56 -14.60 -10.72
C ARG A 319 29.04 -13.14 -10.63
N THR A 320 29.50 -12.72 -9.47
CA THR A 320 29.97 -11.35 -9.19
C THR A 320 31.44 -11.38 -8.78
N ILE A 321 32.07 -10.21 -8.72
CA ILE A 321 33.39 -10.08 -8.11
C ILE A 321 33.29 -10.25 -6.58
N GLU A 322 34.32 -10.77 -5.93
CA GLU A 322 34.33 -11.05 -4.48
C GLU A 322 34.03 -9.80 -3.64
N GLU A 323 34.46 -8.62 -4.12
CA GLU A 323 34.22 -7.33 -3.48
C GLU A 323 32.73 -6.99 -3.38
N ALA A 324 31.88 -7.54 -4.27
CA ALA A 324 30.44 -7.32 -4.23
C ALA A 324 29.83 -7.99 -3.00
N LYS A 325 30.11 -9.27 -2.75
CA LYS A 325 29.61 -9.97 -1.56
C LYS A 325 30.12 -9.32 -0.29
N ALA A 326 31.40 -8.96 -0.24
CA ALA A 326 32.00 -8.24 0.88
C ALA A 326 31.34 -6.86 1.12
N ALA A 327 30.94 -6.15 0.06
CA ALA A 327 30.26 -4.85 0.17
C ALA A 327 28.93 -4.92 0.92
N PHE A 328 28.23 -6.06 0.85
CA PHE A 328 26.91 -6.26 1.44
C PHE A 328 26.91 -7.20 2.66
N GLN A 329 28.07 -7.60 3.18
CA GLN A 329 28.18 -8.57 4.28
C GLN A 329 27.45 -8.15 5.56
N HIS A 330 27.28 -6.85 5.79
CA HIS A 330 26.55 -6.27 6.93
C HIS A 330 25.24 -5.59 6.51
N ALA A 331 24.80 -5.80 5.27
CA ALA A 331 23.58 -5.20 4.74
C ALA A 331 22.37 -6.09 5.03
N TYR A 332 21.30 -5.46 5.50
CA TYR A 332 20.04 -6.12 5.83
C TYR A 332 18.88 -5.41 5.17
N ILE A 333 17.85 -6.15 4.78
CA ILE A 333 16.55 -5.64 4.34
C ILE A 333 15.49 -5.90 5.40
N ASN A 334 14.49 -5.03 5.48
CA ASN A 334 13.33 -5.24 6.34
C ASN A 334 12.07 -4.61 5.73
N PHE A 335 11.11 -5.46 5.39
CA PHE A 335 9.78 -5.04 4.96
C PHE A 335 8.75 -6.15 5.19
N SER A 336 7.57 -5.78 5.70
CA SER A 336 6.43 -6.66 5.95
C SER A 336 5.28 -6.42 4.96
N HIS A 337 5.30 -5.26 4.29
CA HIS A 337 4.30 -4.81 3.32
C HIS A 337 4.82 -3.70 2.41
N TRP A 338 4.06 -3.43 1.36
CA TRP A 338 4.23 -2.35 0.41
C TRP A 338 3.35 -1.15 0.76
N VAL A 339 3.89 0.06 0.61
CA VAL A 339 3.16 1.33 0.71
C VAL A 339 3.23 2.08 -0.61
N SER A 340 2.11 2.61 -1.07
CA SER A 340 2.04 3.36 -2.32
C SER A 340 2.29 4.84 -2.06
N MET A 341 3.23 5.43 -2.80
CA MET A 341 3.47 6.87 -2.75
C MET A 341 2.55 7.62 -3.71
N THR A 342 2.18 8.85 -3.31
CA THR A 342 1.46 9.80 -4.15
C THR A 342 2.39 10.84 -4.79
N GLU A 343 3.63 10.93 -4.33
CA GLU A 343 4.63 11.90 -4.79
C GLU A 343 5.89 11.19 -5.29
N PHE A 344 6.70 11.90 -6.08
CA PHE A 344 8.00 11.40 -6.53
C PHE A 344 8.96 11.23 -5.36
N ILE A 345 9.96 10.35 -5.51
CA ILE A 345 11.05 10.20 -4.51
C ILE A 345 11.76 11.53 -4.31
N SER A 346 12.07 12.22 -5.41
CA SER A 346 12.47 13.62 -5.38
C SER A 346 11.49 14.50 -6.15
N PRO A 347 10.48 15.09 -5.47
CA PRO A 347 9.58 16.02 -6.13
C PRO A 347 10.35 17.26 -6.62
N PRO A 348 9.98 17.83 -7.78
CA PRO A 348 10.54 19.10 -8.23
C PRO A 348 10.30 20.16 -7.16
N VAL A 349 11.35 20.88 -6.77
CA VAL A 349 11.22 22.00 -5.83
C VAL A 349 10.34 23.07 -6.48
N PRO A 350 9.20 23.48 -5.88
CA PRO A 350 8.43 24.60 -6.40
C PRO A 350 9.27 25.87 -6.36
N ASP A 351 9.22 26.68 -7.42
CA ASP A 351 9.87 27.99 -7.45
C ASP A 351 9.39 28.83 -6.26
N GLN A 352 10.30 29.04 -5.29
CA GLN A 352 10.25 30.06 -4.23
C GLN A 352 8.95 30.19 -3.42
N THR A 353 8.78 29.36 -2.38
CA THR A 353 8.14 29.76 -1.11
C THR A 353 8.46 28.72 -0.04
N ASP A 354 9.22 29.06 1.01
CA ASP A 354 9.33 28.43 2.36
C ASP A 354 9.16 26.89 2.50
N ALA A 355 9.35 26.10 1.45
CA ALA A 355 9.08 24.66 1.40
C ALA A 355 10.27 23.80 1.85
N ASP A 356 11.45 24.41 2.01
CA ASP A 356 12.65 23.74 2.51
C ASP A 356 12.51 23.28 3.97
N SER A 357 11.52 23.78 4.73
CA SER A 357 11.40 23.47 6.17
C SER A 357 10.61 22.20 6.51
N LEU A 358 10.06 21.46 5.52
CA LEU A 358 9.20 20.29 5.79
C LEU A 358 9.65 18.98 5.11
N ARG A 359 10.70 19.01 4.27
CA ARG A 359 11.15 17.82 3.56
C ARG A 359 12.22 17.07 4.36
N CYS A 360 11.93 15.82 4.74
CA CYS A 360 12.93 14.94 5.33
C CYS A 360 14.02 14.59 4.29
N SER A 361 15.26 14.38 4.75
CA SER A 361 16.36 13.95 3.88
C SER A 361 16.09 12.56 3.30
N ALA A 362 16.75 12.18 2.19
CA ALA A 362 16.59 10.84 1.61
C ALA A 362 16.95 9.71 2.59
N ASN A 363 17.97 9.92 3.43
CA ASN A 363 18.35 8.98 4.48
C ASN A 363 17.28 8.91 5.56
N GLU A 364 16.74 10.04 6.00
CA GLU A 364 15.65 10.06 6.97
C GLU A 364 14.39 9.39 6.41
N TRP A 365 14.04 9.63 5.14
CA TRP A 365 12.93 8.96 4.44
C TRP A 365 13.13 7.44 4.41
N THR A 366 14.33 6.99 4.06
CA THR A 366 14.69 5.56 4.02
C THR A 366 14.63 4.94 5.41
N LEU A 367 15.16 5.64 6.42
CA LEU A 367 15.16 5.18 7.81
C LEU A 367 13.72 5.11 8.36
N ARG A 368 12.84 6.05 8.00
CA ARG A 368 11.41 5.98 8.35
C ARG A 368 10.73 4.74 7.77
N HIS A 369 11.04 4.37 6.52
CA HIS A 369 10.55 3.13 5.93
C HIS A 369 11.15 1.89 6.58
N TRP A 370 12.41 1.93 7.01
CA TRP A 370 13.06 0.88 7.79
C TRP A 370 12.37 0.65 9.14
N HIS A 371 12.15 1.71 9.93
CA HIS A 371 11.46 1.65 11.22
C HIS A 371 10.03 1.12 11.09
N ARG A 372 9.34 1.52 10.02
CA ARG A 372 7.99 1.02 9.74
C ARG A 372 7.98 -0.39 9.17
N THR A 373 9.13 -0.95 8.79
CA THR A 373 9.22 -2.25 8.09
C THR A 373 8.40 -2.24 6.79
N SER A 374 8.54 -1.18 5.99
CA SER A 374 7.78 -0.99 4.76
C SER A 374 8.69 -0.88 3.54
N ALA A 375 8.28 -1.51 2.44
CA ALA A 375 8.81 -1.25 1.11
C ALA A 375 7.86 -0.31 0.36
N VAL A 376 8.36 0.33 -0.69
CA VAL A 376 7.68 1.42 -1.37
C VAL A 376 7.33 1.02 -2.80
N GLN A 377 6.06 1.21 -3.18
CA GLN A 377 5.64 1.37 -4.56
C GLN A 377 5.68 2.87 -4.88
N CYS A 378 6.46 3.25 -5.88
CA CYS A 378 6.55 4.65 -6.31
C CYS A 378 5.24 5.12 -6.94
N CYS A 379 5.04 6.44 -6.99
CA CYS A 379 3.88 7.02 -7.63
C CYS A 379 3.89 6.77 -9.15
N HIS A 380 2.72 6.94 -9.76
CA HIS A 380 2.58 6.85 -11.21
C HIS A 380 3.52 7.86 -11.90
N LEU A 381 4.15 7.43 -13.00
CA LEU A 381 5.14 8.21 -13.77
C LEU A 381 6.48 8.47 -13.08
N GLN A 382 6.78 7.88 -11.91
CA GLN A 382 8.12 7.97 -11.33
C GLN A 382 9.17 7.54 -12.38
N PRO A 383 10.13 8.42 -12.72
CA PRO A 383 11.15 8.06 -13.69
C PRO A 383 12.06 6.98 -13.14
N LEU A 384 12.50 6.11 -14.06
CA LEU A 384 13.44 4.99 -13.87
C LEU A 384 12.97 3.86 -12.94
N VAL A 385 12.53 4.18 -11.74
CA VAL A 385 12.24 3.20 -10.67
C VAL A 385 10.76 3.13 -10.39
N ASP A 386 10.28 1.93 -10.14
CA ASP A 386 8.88 1.65 -9.82
C ASP A 386 8.72 1.34 -8.32
N LYS A 387 9.82 0.97 -7.63
CA LYS A 387 9.82 0.60 -6.21
C LYS A 387 11.14 0.89 -5.50
N MET A 388 11.06 0.89 -4.16
CA MET A 388 12.22 0.96 -3.27
C MET A 388 12.07 0.00 -2.08
N ILE A 389 13.14 -0.74 -1.72
CA ILE A 389 13.23 -1.49 -0.45
C ILE A 389 14.37 -0.90 0.38
N PRO A 390 14.16 -0.55 1.67
CA PRO A 390 15.22 0.00 2.50
C PRO A 390 16.26 -1.07 2.86
N ILE A 391 17.52 -0.67 2.82
CA ILE A 391 18.66 -1.44 3.33
C ILE A 391 19.22 -0.72 4.55
N TYR A 392 19.56 -1.47 5.59
CA TYR A 392 20.30 -0.98 6.75
C TYR A 392 21.61 -1.76 6.91
N PHE A 393 22.70 -1.03 7.11
CA PHE A 393 24.04 -1.56 7.30
C PHE A 393 24.35 -1.66 8.79
N ASP A 394 24.23 -2.87 9.34
CA ASP A 394 24.60 -3.13 10.73
C ASP A 394 26.12 -3.37 10.87
N ASP A 395 26.90 -2.43 10.34
CA ASP A 395 28.37 -2.41 10.45
C ASP A 395 28.79 -1.47 11.60
N PRO A 396 29.43 -1.98 12.66
CA PRO A 396 29.95 -1.15 13.76
C PRO A 396 30.96 -0.08 13.32
N ALA A 397 31.61 -0.25 12.17
CA ALA A 397 32.60 0.71 11.64
C ALA A 397 31.98 2.01 11.11
N LEU A 398 30.67 2.02 10.82
CA LEU A 398 29.96 3.21 10.31
C LEU A 398 29.56 4.21 11.40
N GLY A 399 29.86 3.90 12.67
CA GLY A 399 29.48 4.71 13.82
C GLY A 399 28.03 4.49 14.26
N PRO A 400 27.58 5.23 15.29
CA PRO A 400 26.29 4.99 15.95
C PRO A 400 25.09 5.69 15.30
N ASP A 401 25.31 6.55 14.29
CA ASP A 401 24.22 7.33 13.67
C ASP A 401 23.51 6.52 12.58
N ASP A 402 22.29 6.07 12.88
CA ASP A 402 21.46 5.27 11.99
C ASP A 402 21.18 5.97 10.63
N LEU A 403 21.18 7.30 10.57
CA LEU A 403 20.99 8.04 9.32
C LEU A 403 22.13 7.82 8.31
N ASN A 404 23.34 7.49 8.79
CA ASN A 404 24.48 7.20 7.92
C ASN A 404 24.62 5.72 7.59
N ARG A 405 23.69 4.88 8.07
CA ARG A 405 23.70 3.42 7.93
C ARG A 405 22.63 2.91 6.97
N VAL A 406 21.90 3.79 6.28
CA VAL A 406 20.82 3.41 5.37
C VAL A 406 21.19 3.53 3.89
N SER A 407 20.58 2.66 3.11
CA SER A 407 20.77 2.49 1.67
C SER A 407 19.47 1.92 1.06
N GLN A 408 19.43 1.62 -0.24
CA GLN A 408 18.20 1.21 -0.92
C GLN A 408 18.45 0.11 -1.96
N ILE A 409 17.41 -0.70 -2.20
CA ILE A 409 17.22 -1.44 -3.44
C ILE A 409 16.24 -0.63 -4.29
N PHE A 410 16.67 -0.15 -5.44
CA PHE A 410 15.80 0.46 -6.44
C PHE A 410 15.37 -0.60 -7.45
N ILE A 411 14.07 -0.71 -7.70
CA ILE A 411 13.53 -1.76 -8.56
C ILE A 411 12.76 -1.14 -9.71
N SER A 412 12.97 -1.67 -10.91
CA SER A 412 12.20 -1.35 -12.10
C SER A 412 11.52 -2.59 -12.65
N ASP A 413 10.26 -2.48 -13.07
CA ASP A 413 9.45 -3.59 -13.59
C ASP A 413 9.23 -3.56 -15.09
N LYS A 414 9.77 -2.54 -15.78
CA LYS A 414 9.38 -2.13 -17.14
C LYS A 414 9.45 -3.26 -18.18
N ALA A 415 8.36 -4.01 -18.30
CA ALA A 415 8.05 -5.10 -19.23
C ALA A 415 7.69 -4.61 -20.65
N GLY A 416 8.34 -3.55 -21.14
CA GLY A 416 8.06 -2.95 -22.45
C GLY A 416 8.82 -3.62 -23.61
N LYS A 417 8.18 -3.75 -24.78
CA LYS A 417 8.66 -4.43 -26.01
C LYS A 417 10.08 -4.11 -26.51
N ASN A 418 10.72 -3.03 -26.05
CA ASN A 418 11.96 -2.49 -26.62
C ASN A 418 13.05 -2.18 -25.57
N ARG A 419 13.04 -2.78 -24.38
CA ARG A 419 14.04 -2.47 -23.34
C ARG A 419 15.10 -3.56 -23.22
N HIS A 420 16.34 -3.12 -23.05
CA HIS A 420 17.51 -3.98 -22.98
C HIS A 420 18.10 -3.90 -21.56
N GLU A 421 18.87 -4.92 -21.19
CA GLU A 421 19.66 -4.99 -19.94
C GLU A 421 20.43 -3.70 -19.61
N HIS A 422 20.83 -2.93 -20.64
CA HIS A 422 21.51 -1.64 -20.51
C HIS A 422 20.69 -0.54 -19.79
N ASP A 423 19.36 -0.64 -19.73
CA ASP A 423 18.51 0.33 -19.03
C ASP A 423 18.87 0.40 -17.53
N LEU A 424 19.39 -0.68 -16.96
CA LEU A 424 19.82 -0.76 -15.57
C LEU A 424 21.02 0.16 -15.25
N GLY A 425 21.80 0.54 -16.27
CA GLY A 425 22.88 1.51 -16.14
C GLY A 425 22.38 2.92 -15.81
N SER A 426 21.13 3.24 -16.18
CA SER A 426 20.54 4.57 -15.94
C SER A 426 20.01 4.76 -14.51
N VAL A 427 19.75 3.66 -13.78
CA VAL A 427 19.27 3.72 -12.39
C VAL A 427 20.43 4.10 -11.49
N THR A 428 20.61 5.39 -11.25
CA THR A 428 21.63 5.93 -10.35
C THR A 428 21.00 6.78 -9.25
N ARG A 429 21.61 6.76 -8.07
CA ARG A 429 21.19 7.61 -6.93
C ARG A 429 21.30 9.10 -7.18
N THR A 430 22.19 9.48 -8.08
CA THR A 430 22.46 10.87 -8.47
C THR A 430 21.45 11.39 -9.49
N HIS A 431 20.61 10.53 -10.07
CA HIS A 431 19.58 10.95 -11.01
C HIS A 431 18.59 11.90 -10.32
N ASP A 432 18.18 12.97 -11.01
CA ASP A 432 17.37 14.06 -10.46
C ASP A 432 16.02 13.59 -9.88
N SER A 433 15.45 12.52 -10.43
CA SER A 433 14.20 11.94 -9.94
C SER A 433 14.34 11.03 -8.72
N ILE A 434 15.56 10.73 -8.27
CA ILE A 434 15.87 9.83 -7.15
C ILE A 434 16.59 10.60 -6.04
N GLN A 435 17.72 11.26 -6.34
CA GLN A 435 18.50 12.09 -5.41
C GLN A 435 18.71 11.48 -4.01
N CYS A 436 18.94 10.17 -3.95
CA CYS A 436 19.15 9.42 -2.70
C CYS A 436 20.66 9.21 -2.45
N LEU A 437 21.38 10.29 -2.15
CA LEU A 437 22.84 10.28 -2.02
C LEU A 437 23.29 9.58 -0.72
N SER A 438 24.23 8.64 -0.84
CA SER A 438 24.85 7.92 0.28
C SER A 438 26.17 7.28 -0.17
N ASN A 439 27.15 7.22 0.73
CA ASN A 439 28.44 6.56 0.49
C ASN A 439 28.36 5.03 0.58
N LEU A 440 27.21 4.49 0.99
CA LEU A 440 26.99 3.06 1.14
C LEU A 440 26.65 2.39 -0.19
N PRO A 441 27.05 1.13 -0.41
CA PRO A 441 26.67 0.39 -1.61
C PRO A 441 25.16 0.15 -1.66
N TYR A 442 24.62 0.02 -2.87
CA TYR A 442 23.17 -0.11 -3.13
C TYR A 442 22.87 -1.07 -4.27
N ILE A 443 21.59 -1.39 -4.45
CA ILE A 443 21.17 -2.37 -5.45
C ILE A 443 20.23 -1.71 -6.44
N ALA A 444 20.46 -1.93 -7.73
CA ALA A 444 19.49 -1.68 -8.79
C ALA A 444 19.03 -3.03 -9.35
N LEU A 445 17.73 -3.28 -9.33
CA LEU A 445 17.11 -4.52 -9.76
C LEU A 445 16.12 -4.24 -10.89
N LEU A 446 16.28 -4.89 -12.04
CA LEU A 446 15.30 -4.89 -13.12
C LEU A 446 14.61 -6.25 -13.18
N LEU A 447 13.29 -6.26 -12.99
CA LEU A 447 12.43 -7.44 -13.02
C LEU A 447 11.60 -7.45 -14.30
N ASP A 448 12.03 -8.23 -15.30
CA ASP A 448 11.33 -8.42 -16.56
C ASP A 448 10.59 -9.76 -16.57
N LEU A 449 9.43 -9.81 -15.91
CA LEU A 449 8.82 -11.08 -15.50
C LEU A 449 8.10 -11.84 -16.63
N ASN A 450 7.90 -11.23 -17.81
CA ASN A 450 7.09 -11.80 -18.91
C ASN A 450 7.91 -12.32 -20.12
N VAL A 451 9.22 -12.41 -19.96
CA VAL A 451 10.16 -12.87 -21.00
C VAL A 451 10.83 -14.18 -20.59
N GLU A 452 11.73 -14.67 -21.45
CA GLU A 452 12.49 -15.88 -21.18
C GLU A 452 13.37 -15.75 -19.93
N PRO A 453 13.52 -16.83 -19.13
CA PRO A 453 14.33 -16.81 -17.93
C PRO A 453 15.79 -16.44 -18.18
N LYS A 454 16.26 -15.37 -17.55
CA LYS A 454 17.66 -14.94 -17.57
C LYS A 454 18.00 -14.18 -16.30
N LEU A 455 19.21 -14.43 -15.78
CA LEU A 455 19.79 -13.74 -14.63
C LEU A 455 21.19 -13.23 -14.99
N ASN A 456 21.37 -11.92 -14.97
CA ASN A 456 22.69 -11.28 -15.09
C ASN A 456 22.94 -10.39 -13.88
N VAL A 457 24.19 -10.35 -13.44
CA VAL A 457 24.61 -9.55 -12.30
C VAL A 457 25.91 -8.86 -12.64
N THR A 458 26.01 -7.57 -12.32
CA THR A 458 27.24 -6.79 -12.46
C THR A 458 27.46 -5.94 -11.23
N PHE A 459 28.72 -5.71 -10.89
CA PHE A 459 29.14 -4.81 -9.83
C PHE A 459 30.42 -4.12 -10.31
N PRO A 460 30.50 -2.78 -10.28
CA PRO A 460 31.64 -2.07 -10.85
C PRO A 460 32.90 -2.32 -10.02
N GLU A 461 34.02 -2.52 -10.72
CA GLU A 461 35.35 -2.54 -10.10
C GLU A 461 35.69 -1.14 -9.56
N LYS A 462 36.35 -1.09 -8.42
CA LYS A 462 36.74 0.18 -7.80
C LYS A 462 37.87 0.82 -8.62
N GLU A 463 37.58 1.82 -9.43
CA GLU A 463 38.63 2.57 -10.11
C GLU A 463 39.49 3.34 -9.08
N PRO A 464 40.83 3.20 -9.09
CA PRO A 464 41.71 3.69 -8.02
C PRO A 464 41.76 5.23 -7.87
N ASN A 465 41.20 6.02 -8.80
CA ASN A 465 41.30 7.48 -8.81
C ASN A 465 39.95 8.22 -8.96
N HIS A 466 38.80 7.54 -8.93
CA HIS A 466 37.50 8.20 -9.01
C HIS A 466 36.96 8.51 -7.62
N VAL A 467 36.72 9.79 -7.32
CA VAL A 467 36.40 10.30 -5.96
C VAL A 467 35.04 9.78 -5.44
N GLU A 468 34.16 9.35 -6.34
CA GLU A 468 32.94 8.61 -6.02
C GLU A 468 32.83 7.45 -7.01
N THR A 469 32.95 6.22 -6.51
CA THR A 469 32.63 5.03 -7.29
C THR A 469 31.19 4.65 -6.97
N ASP A 470 30.35 4.62 -8.00
CA ASP A 470 28.96 4.16 -7.93
C ASP A 470 28.93 2.67 -7.52
N ARG A 471 29.03 2.35 -6.22
CA ARG A 471 29.04 0.97 -5.70
C ARG A 471 27.64 0.34 -5.77
N CYS A 472 27.18 0.12 -6.99
CA CYS A 472 25.86 -0.39 -7.30
C CYS A 472 25.93 -1.86 -7.76
N LEU A 473 25.25 -2.75 -7.05
CA LEU A 473 24.97 -4.10 -7.51
C LEU A 473 23.78 -4.06 -8.46
N ARG A 474 24.04 -4.36 -9.73
CA ARG A 474 23.05 -4.33 -10.80
C ARG A 474 22.62 -5.74 -11.13
N ILE A 475 21.35 -6.03 -10.89
CA ILE A 475 20.73 -7.33 -11.12
C ILE A 475 19.67 -7.19 -12.21
N TYR A 476 19.84 -7.91 -13.31
CA TYR A 476 18.77 -8.13 -14.29
C TYR A 476 18.24 -9.55 -14.07
N ALA A 477 16.97 -9.65 -13.70
CA ALA A 477 16.28 -10.91 -13.51
C ALA A 477 15.00 -10.92 -14.34
N SER A 478 14.81 -11.97 -15.12
CA SER A 478 13.74 -12.04 -16.09
C SER A 478 13.13 -13.43 -16.13
N GLY A 479 11.85 -13.51 -16.50
CA GLY A 479 11.05 -14.74 -16.51
C GLY A 479 10.78 -15.31 -15.11
N ILE A 480 9.52 -15.60 -14.82
CA ILE A 480 9.15 -16.32 -13.58
C ILE A 480 9.38 -17.81 -13.80
N SER A 481 10.50 -18.33 -13.33
CA SER A 481 10.83 -19.76 -13.37
C SER A 481 11.80 -20.15 -12.26
N GLU A 482 11.98 -21.45 -12.04
CA GLU A 482 13.03 -22.00 -11.16
C GLU A 482 14.45 -21.68 -11.65
N THR A 483 14.63 -21.30 -12.92
CA THR A 483 15.94 -20.91 -13.46
C THR A 483 16.38 -19.54 -12.95
N THR A 484 15.44 -18.58 -12.90
CA THR A 484 15.72 -17.23 -12.40
C THR A 484 15.49 -17.13 -10.90
N PHE A 485 14.46 -17.82 -10.39
CA PHE A 485 14.02 -17.79 -9.00
C PHE A 485 13.92 -19.21 -8.43
N PRO A 486 15.06 -19.85 -8.07
CA PRO A 486 15.09 -21.25 -7.68
C PRO A 486 14.17 -21.62 -6.52
N PHE A 487 13.94 -20.71 -5.57
CA PHE A 487 13.04 -20.97 -4.44
C PHE A 487 11.60 -21.37 -4.86
N LEU A 488 11.17 -20.98 -6.07
CA LEU A 488 9.85 -21.33 -6.60
C LEU A 488 9.67 -22.84 -6.83
N SER A 489 10.75 -23.62 -6.97
CA SER A 489 10.66 -25.07 -7.15
C SER A 489 10.07 -25.76 -5.91
N GLU A 490 10.30 -25.21 -4.72
CA GLU A 490 9.72 -25.69 -3.45
C GLU A 490 8.24 -25.26 -3.29
N HIS A 491 7.76 -24.33 -4.14
CA HIS A 491 6.43 -23.70 -4.04
C HIS A 491 5.69 -23.63 -5.39
N PRO A 492 5.36 -24.78 -6.01
CA PRO A 492 4.81 -24.83 -7.37
C PRO A 492 3.45 -24.13 -7.52
N GLY A 493 2.62 -24.10 -6.47
CA GLY A 493 1.36 -23.35 -6.48
C GLY A 493 1.60 -21.85 -6.63
N VAL A 494 2.50 -21.28 -5.83
CA VAL A 494 2.88 -19.86 -5.91
C VAL A 494 3.46 -19.54 -7.29
N ALA A 495 4.37 -20.37 -7.79
CA ALA A 495 4.97 -20.21 -9.11
C ALA A 495 3.90 -20.15 -10.22
N SER A 496 2.97 -21.12 -10.21
CA SER A 496 1.87 -21.19 -11.17
C SER A 496 0.98 -19.93 -11.14
N GLN A 497 0.60 -19.47 -9.95
CA GLN A 497 -0.23 -18.26 -9.82
C GLN A 497 0.51 -17.03 -10.34
N LEU A 498 1.77 -16.82 -9.95
CA LEU A 498 2.56 -15.67 -10.40
C LEU A 498 2.76 -15.66 -11.93
N CYS A 499 3.09 -16.80 -12.54
CA CYS A 499 3.17 -16.94 -14.00
C CYS A 499 1.83 -16.61 -14.68
N GLY A 500 0.73 -17.06 -14.09
CA GLY A 500 -0.64 -16.81 -14.57
C GLY A 500 -1.07 -15.34 -14.47
N LEU A 501 -0.47 -14.56 -13.57
CA LEU A 501 -0.70 -13.12 -13.45
C LEU A 501 0.00 -12.36 -14.58
N VAL A 502 1.27 -12.66 -14.84
CA VAL A 502 2.10 -11.92 -15.79
C VAL A 502 1.75 -12.23 -17.25
N SER A 503 1.34 -13.46 -17.54
CA SER A 503 0.98 -13.89 -18.91
C SER A 503 -0.15 -13.07 -19.53
N ARG A 504 -1.08 -12.53 -18.72
CA ARG A 504 -2.21 -11.72 -19.19
C ARG A 504 -1.79 -10.40 -19.83
N GLN A 505 -0.63 -9.83 -19.48
CA GLN A 505 -0.17 -8.59 -20.10
C GLN A 505 0.02 -8.68 -21.63
N LYS A 506 0.11 -9.90 -22.19
CA LYS A 506 0.22 -10.12 -23.64
C LYS A 506 -1.10 -9.89 -24.38
N GLU A 507 -2.24 -10.03 -23.71
CA GLU A 507 -3.53 -9.70 -24.32
C GLU A 507 -3.67 -8.18 -24.34
N ALA A 508 -3.81 -7.60 -25.54
CA ALA A 508 -4.01 -6.17 -25.70
C ALA A 508 -5.14 -5.73 -24.75
N PRO A 509 -4.97 -4.64 -23.97
CA PRO A 509 -6.03 -4.18 -23.10
C PRO A 509 -7.30 -4.05 -23.94
N SER A 510 -8.43 -4.44 -23.35
CA SER A 510 -9.75 -4.27 -23.98
C SER A 510 -9.94 -2.84 -24.48
N GLN A 511 -9.25 -1.86 -23.89
CA GLN A 511 -9.12 -0.49 -24.36
C GLN A 511 -8.43 -0.31 -25.73
N THR A 512 -7.41 -1.07 -26.10
CA THR A 512 -6.80 -1.02 -27.45
C THR A 512 -7.71 -1.67 -28.49
N ILE A 513 -8.45 -2.71 -28.10
CA ILE A 513 -9.50 -3.32 -28.92
C ILE A 513 -10.69 -2.36 -29.05
N LEU A 514 -11.09 -1.70 -27.96
CA LEU A 514 -12.12 -0.66 -27.93
C LEU A 514 -11.68 0.58 -28.68
N GLU A 515 -10.44 1.05 -28.59
CA GLU A 515 -9.90 2.17 -29.38
C GLU A 515 -9.79 1.80 -30.86
N ALA A 516 -9.50 0.53 -31.17
CA ALA A 516 -9.56 0.03 -32.54
C ALA A 516 -11.00 -0.07 -33.08
N LEU A 517 -11.97 -0.40 -32.22
CA LEU A 517 -13.40 -0.48 -32.54
C LEU A 517 -14.09 0.90 -32.52
N VAL A 518 -13.61 1.84 -31.71
CA VAL A 518 -14.11 3.20 -31.45
C VAL A 518 -13.28 4.25 -32.18
N LYS A 519 -12.28 3.84 -32.98
CA LYS A 519 -11.70 4.66 -34.08
C LYS A 519 -12.72 4.92 -35.21
N PHE A 520 -13.93 5.32 -34.83
CA PHE A 520 -14.80 6.20 -35.61
C PHE A 520 -14.16 7.60 -35.64
N GLY A 521 -13.21 7.76 -36.56
CA GLY A 521 -12.58 9.05 -36.85
C GLY A 521 -11.74 9.05 -38.14
N SER A 522 -11.78 7.97 -38.92
CA SER A 522 -11.13 7.90 -40.24
C SER A 522 -12.11 7.25 -41.22
N THR A 523 -13.25 7.90 -41.45
CA THR A 523 -14.22 7.59 -42.51
C THR A 523 -13.63 7.72 -43.92
N ALA A 524 -12.41 8.27 -44.07
CA ALA A 524 -11.76 8.51 -45.36
C ALA A 524 -10.92 7.32 -45.90
N ARG A 525 -10.92 6.13 -45.28
CA ARG A 525 -10.20 4.97 -45.85
C ARG A 525 -11.08 4.28 -46.90
N LEU A 526 -10.51 4.01 -48.08
CA LEU A 526 -11.18 3.43 -49.25
C LEU A 526 -12.06 2.21 -48.93
N ARG A 527 -11.63 1.32 -48.02
CA ARG A 527 -12.39 0.13 -47.60
C ARG A 527 -13.72 0.46 -46.90
N ASN A 528 -13.82 1.62 -46.27
CA ASN A 528 -15.02 2.10 -45.56
C ASN A 528 -15.95 2.92 -46.48
N LEU A 529 -15.50 3.24 -47.71
CA LEU A 529 -16.27 3.94 -48.75
C LEU A 529 -16.73 2.99 -49.86
N GLN A 530 -16.42 1.68 -49.75
CA GLN A 530 -16.81 0.68 -50.76
C GLN A 530 -18.33 0.55 -50.93
N TRP A 531 -19.12 0.92 -49.92
CA TRP A 531 -20.58 0.94 -50.01
C TRP A 531 -21.11 2.13 -50.84
N GLU A 532 -20.36 3.23 -50.99
CA GLU A 532 -20.74 4.34 -51.89
C GLU A 532 -20.43 4.03 -53.36
N LEU A 533 -19.55 3.06 -53.63
CA LEU A 533 -19.14 2.66 -54.98
C LEU A 533 -20.02 1.54 -55.57
N GLN A 534 -21.05 1.08 -54.87
CA GLN A 534 -21.91 -0.01 -55.32
C GLN A 534 -23.17 0.43 -56.07
N ASP A 535 -23.42 1.73 -56.22
CA ASP A 535 -24.55 2.28 -57.01
C ASP A 535 -24.12 3.40 -57.99
N ALA A 536 -23.00 3.21 -58.71
CA ALA A 536 -22.59 4.07 -59.83
C ALA A 536 -22.31 3.25 -61.11
#